data_AF-A0A2N2W0Q2-F1
#
_entry.id   AF-A0A2N2W0Q2-F1
#
_cell.length_a   1.000
_cell.length_b   1.000
_cell.length_c   1.000
_cell.angle_alpha   90.00
_cell.angle_beta   90.00
_cell.angle_gamma   90.00
#
_symmetry.space_group_name_H-M   'P 1'
#
loop_
_entity.id
_entity.type
_entity.pdbx_description
1 polymer ?
#
loop_
_entity_poly.entity_id
_entity_poly.type
_entity_poly.pdbx_seq_one_letter_code
_entity_poly.pdbx_strand_id
1 'polypeptide(L)'
;MIDGQKHSLDYAMDGLITNMIYTIDNQEPLKSALMGRSRMQNGKYISQWHNLKYNIHNNTLKPNINYARYWHGNTFFYRYFFLFTNYNELKWIIYLLTSLLISVFTIVLYRRTGVLKTLAILSGLFFVNIYIMQFSMQLSPVLIISLVSGIFLIGRYNKNPDSVFLLFFIIGGVTSYFDLLTAPLLTCGIPALIWISLDAKNTEKPFWVSFRQLVTMGALWAIGYISLWAIKWGISAPLVDFNLFTDVQQQISLRSQSVNDSRLSAINLNFNQLPLVFINLILLALLVPAIFHFNRKGTKHALLYLSVAFLPFIWYFATANHSSGHFWYTYRILAISISGVMLAFISLVSWEDVKILEKLRWKSQTGN
;
A
#
# COMPACT_ATOMS: atom_id res chain seq x y z
N MET A 1 -20.57 12.57 11.34
CA MET A 1 -19.61 11.45 11.20
C MET A 1 -19.64 10.68 12.51
N ILE A 2 -19.86 9.37 12.48
CA ILE A 2 -19.70 8.55 13.68
C ILE A 2 -18.20 8.48 13.98
N ASP A 3 -17.79 9.00 15.13
CA ASP A 3 -16.41 8.98 15.60
C ASP A 3 -15.90 7.52 15.68
N GLY A 4 -14.70 7.23 15.15
CA GLY A 4 -14.06 5.92 15.30
C GLY A 4 -13.96 5.00 14.06
N GLN A 5 -14.59 5.32 12.91
CA GLN A 5 -14.43 4.50 11.69
C GLN A 5 -12.97 4.36 11.22
N LYS A 6 -12.13 5.37 11.49
CA LYS A 6 -10.69 5.40 11.16
C LYS A 6 -9.86 4.34 11.89
N HIS A 7 -10.32 3.98 13.09
CA HIS A 7 -9.69 3.01 14.00
C HIS A 7 -10.40 1.65 13.97
N SER A 8 -11.53 1.55 13.25
CA SER A 8 -12.29 0.31 13.15
C SER A 8 -11.51 -0.73 12.35
N LEU A 9 -11.41 -1.93 12.94
CA LEU A 9 -10.83 -3.09 12.28
C LEU A 9 -11.87 -3.62 11.28
N ASP A 10 -11.65 -3.37 9.99
CA ASP A 10 -12.47 -3.98 8.94
C ASP A 10 -11.94 -5.38 8.61
N TYR A 11 -12.54 -6.37 9.27
CA TYR A 11 -12.25 -7.78 9.05
C TYR A 11 -13.15 -8.43 8.01
N ALA A 12 -13.94 -7.66 7.24
CA ALA A 12 -14.82 -8.25 6.23
C ALA A 12 -14.00 -9.05 5.21
N MET A 13 -12.89 -8.49 4.72
CA MET A 13 -12.02 -9.18 3.77
C MET A 13 -11.31 -10.39 4.38
N ASP A 14 -10.92 -10.32 5.65
CA ASP A 14 -10.33 -11.47 6.37
C ASP A 14 -11.34 -12.64 6.48
N GLY A 15 -12.60 -12.34 6.77
CA GLY A 15 -13.69 -13.32 6.78
C GLY A 15 -13.93 -13.95 5.40
N LEU A 16 -13.85 -13.14 4.33
CA LEU A 16 -13.96 -13.62 2.95
C LEU A 16 -12.78 -14.54 2.58
N ILE A 17 -11.54 -14.14 2.87
CA ILE A 17 -10.33 -14.95 2.62
C ILE A 17 -10.43 -16.27 3.37
N THR A 18 -10.83 -16.22 4.65
CA THR A 18 -11.01 -17.42 5.48
C THR A 18 -12.10 -18.30 4.89
N ASN A 19 -13.22 -17.74 4.43
CA ASN A 19 -14.30 -18.49 3.78
C ASN A 19 -13.79 -19.24 2.54
N MET A 20 -12.95 -18.60 1.70
CA MET A 20 -12.33 -19.27 0.57
C MET A 20 -11.42 -20.43 0.99
N ILE A 21 -10.64 -20.25 2.06
CA ILE A 21 -9.75 -21.29 2.60
C ILE A 21 -10.55 -22.55 2.99
N TYR A 22 -11.72 -22.39 3.63
CA TYR A 22 -12.60 -23.49 4.03
C TYR A 22 -13.42 -24.09 2.87
N THR A 23 -13.30 -23.55 1.66
CA THR A 23 -14.04 -24.00 0.47
C THR A 23 -13.13 -24.65 -0.57
N ILE A 24 -11.91 -25.00 -0.18
CA ILE A 24 -10.95 -25.58 -1.10
C ILE A 24 -11.33 -27.02 -1.41
N ASP A 25 -11.25 -27.34 -2.69
CA ASP A 25 -11.64 -28.64 -3.23
C ASP A 25 -10.40 -29.31 -3.84
N ASN A 26 -9.99 -30.43 -3.23
CA ASN A 26 -8.85 -31.22 -3.68
C ASN A 26 -9.18 -32.09 -4.90
N GLN A 27 -10.47 -32.28 -5.24
CA GLN A 27 -10.88 -33.01 -6.44
C GLN A 27 -10.78 -32.12 -7.69
N GLU A 28 -10.99 -30.80 -7.54
CA GLU A 28 -10.83 -29.81 -8.60
C GLU A 28 -9.77 -28.74 -8.25
N PRO A 29 -8.49 -29.12 -8.06
CA PRO A 29 -7.48 -28.24 -7.46
C PRO A 29 -7.24 -26.96 -8.29
N LEU A 30 -7.22 -27.08 -9.62
CA LEU A 30 -7.02 -25.94 -10.51
C LEU A 30 -8.19 -24.94 -10.42
N LYS A 31 -9.43 -25.44 -10.49
CA LYS A 31 -10.62 -24.57 -10.39
C LYS A 31 -10.72 -23.96 -8.99
N SER A 32 -10.41 -24.72 -7.95
CA SER A 32 -10.42 -24.22 -6.57
C SER A 32 -9.43 -23.07 -6.36
N ALA A 33 -8.21 -23.21 -6.87
CA ALA A 33 -7.20 -22.15 -6.81
C ALA A 33 -7.55 -20.92 -7.64
N LEU A 34 -8.28 -21.09 -8.76
CA LEU A 34 -8.56 -19.99 -9.68
C LEU A 34 -9.88 -19.27 -9.42
N MET A 35 -10.89 -19.92 -8.86
CA MET A 35 -12.24 -19.35 -8.80
C MET A 35 -12.53 -18.58 -7.51
N GLY A 36 -11.69 -18.67 -6.47
CA GLY A 36 -11.95 -18.01 -5.19
C GLY A 36 -13.34 -18.39 -4.63
N ARG A 37 -13.63 -19.69 -4.63
CA ARG A 37 -14.96 -20.24 -4.31
C ARG A 37 -15.29 -19.99 -2.84
N SER A 38 -16.54 -19.68 -2.54
CA SER A 38 -17.02 -19.57 -1.17
C SER A 38 -18.49 -20.00 -1.05
N ARG A 39 -18.91 -20.26 0.19
CA ARG A 39 -20.33 -20.48 0.53
C ARG A 39 -20.85 -19.25 1.27
N MET A 40 -21.91 -18.65 0.74
CA MET A 40 -22.57 -17.51 1.35
C MET A 40 -24.06 -17.78 1.51
N GLN A 41 -24.65 -17.30 2.60
CA GLN A 41 -26.09 -17.37 2.79
C GLN A 41 -26.78 -16.34 1.89
N ASN A 42 -27.92 -16.71 1.32
CA ASN A 42 -28.76 -15.76 0.58
C ASN A 42 -29.41 -14.77 1.56
N GLY A 43 -29.20 -13.47 1.33
CA GLY A 43 -29.84 -12.40 2.10
C GLY A 43 -29.11 -11.07 1.95
N LYS A 44 -29.82 -9.96 2.22
CA LYS A 44 -29.24 -8.61 2.19
C LYS A 44 -28.44 -8.35 3.47
N TYR A 45 -27.31 -7.66 3.35
CA TYR A 45 -26.49 -7.16 4.47
C TYR A 45 -25.92 -8.24 5.42
N ILE A 46 -25.50 -9.38 4.87
CA ILE A 46 -24.85 -10.44 5.64
C ILE A 46 -23.35 -10.19 5.73
N SER A 47 -22.80 -10.19 6.95
CA SER A 47 -21.36 -10.00 7.17
C SER A 47 -20.54 -11.17 6.62
N GLN A 48 -19.28 -10.92 6.24
CA GLN A 48 -18.40 -11.96 5.72
C GLN A 48 -18.09 -13.04 6.77
N TRP A 49 -18.03 -12.67 8.05
CA TRP A 49 -17.89 -13.62 9.16
C TRP A 49 -19.12 -14.49 9.37
N HIS A 50 -20.31 -13.94 9.15
CA HIS A 50 -21.54 -14.74 9.14
C HIS A 50 -21.52 -15.75 7.99
N ASN A 51 -21.07 -15.35 6.81
CA ASN A 51 -20.91 -16.27 5.68
C ASN A 51 -19.86 -17.36 5.94
N LEU A 52 -18.77 -17.04 6.64
CA LEU A 52 -17.82 -18.06 7.10
C LEU A 52 -18.50 -19.06 8.06
N LYS A 53 -19.29 -18.57 9.02
CA LYS A 53 -20.04 -19.44 9.93
C LYS A 53 -21.01 -20.33 9.14
N TYR A 54 -21.74 -19.77 8.20
CA TYR A 54 -22.62 -20.51 7.29
C TYR A 54 -21.85 -21.58 6.51
N ASN A 55 -20.69 -21.24 5.95
CA ASN A 55 -19.83 -22.18 5.23
C ASN A 55 -19.45 -23.39 6.10
N ILE A 56 -19.00 -23.13 7.34
CA ILE A 56 -18.60 -24.19 8.28
C ILE A 56 -19.78 -25.13 8.60
N HIS A 57 -20.97 -24.57 8.85
CA HIS A 57 -22.16 -25.38 9.19
C HIS A 57 -22.73 -26.14 7.98
N ASN A 58 -22.43 -25.69 6.76
CA ASN A 58 -22.97 -26.25 5.52
C ASN A 58 -21.84 -26.72 4.58
N ASN A 59 -20.79 -27.30 5.16
CA ASN A 59 -19.57 -27.70 4.44
C ASN A 59 -19.80 -28.81 3.38
N THR A 60 -20.94 -29.50 3.43
CA THR A 60 -21.37 -30.50 2.44
C THR A 60 -22.02 -29.90 1.21
N LEU A 61 -22.50 -28.66 1.26
CA LEU A 61 -23.12 -28.00 0.11
C LEU A 61 -22.07 -27.65 -0.95
N LYS A 62 -22.49 -27.48 -2.20
CA LYS A 62 -21.60 -26.93 -3.23
C LYS A 62 -21.37 -25.43 -3.00
N PRO A 63 -20.18 -24.89 -3.33
CA PRO A 63 -19.93 -23.45 -3.32
C PRO A 63 -20.91 -22.73 -4.25
N ASN A 64 -21.45 -21.60 -3.80
CA ASN A 64 -22.47 -20.83 -4.54
C ASN A 64 -21.99 -19.44 -4.97
N ILE A 65 -20.75 -19.07 -4.62
CA ILE A 65 -20.13 -17.80 -5.01
C ILE A 65 -18.76 -18.08 -5.62
N ASN A 66 -18.49 -17.41 -6.74
CA ASN A 66 -17.22 -17.43 -7.44
C ASN A 66 -16.65 -16.02 -7.49
N TYR A 67 -15.42 -15.84 -7.00
CA TYR A 67 -14.69 -14.57 -7.04
C TYR A 67 -13.47 -14.65 -7.96
N ALA A 68 -13.66 -15.19 -9.17
CA ALA A 68 -12.61 -15.47 -10.14
C ALA A 68 -11.85 -14.22 -10.65
N ARG A 69 -12.37 -13.00 -10.42
CA ARG A 69 -11.75 -11.74 -10.84
C ARG A 69 -10.36 -11.51 -10.24
N TYR A 70 -10.10 -12.05 -9.05
CA TYR A 70 -8.85 -11.84 -8.31
C TYR A 70 -8.08 -13.12 -8.08
N TRP A 71 -6.78 -12.97 -7.86
CA TRP A 71 -5.89 -14.09 -7.56
C TRP A 71 -6.12 -14.69 -6.18
N HIS A 72 -6.44 -13.85 -5.18
CA HIS A 72 -6.51 -14.26 -3.78
C HIS A 72 -5.23 -14.95 -3.30
N GLY A 73 -4.05 -14.47 -3.72
CA GLY A 73 -2.75 -15.06 -3.37
C GLY A 73 -2.52 -15.22 -1.87
N ASN A 74 -3.17 -14.38 -1.07
CA ASN A 74 -3.23 -14.44 0.38
C ASN A 74 -3.71 -15.81 0.88
N THR A 75 -4.72 -16.40 0.24
CA THR A 75 -5.29 -17.70 0.62
C THR A 75 -4.26 -18.81 0.58
N PHE A 76 -3.40 -18.85 -0.44
CA PHE A 76 -2.36 -19.86 -0.58
C PHE A 76 -1.44 -19.89 0.65
N PHE A 77 -0.91 -18.73 1.06
CA PHE A 77 0.00 -18.66 2.20
C PHE A 77 -0.71 -18.94 3.52
N TYR A 78 -1.88 -18.33 3.75
CA TYR A 78 -2.56 -18.46 5.03
C TYR A 78 -3.08 -19.88 5.30
N ARG A 79 -3.38 -20.67 4.27
CA ARG A 79 -3.70 -22.10 4.44
C ARG A 79 -2.63 -22.86 5.22
N TYR A 80 -1.36 -22.63 4.92
CA TYR A 80 -0.27 -23.32 5.61
C TYR A 80 -0.24 -22.93 7.09
N PHE A 81 -0.46 -21.66 7.41
CA PHE A 81 -0.56 -21.20 8.80
C PHE A 81 -1.77 -21.81 9.52
N PHE A 82 -2.93 -21.93 8.85
CA PHE A 82 -4.12 -22.55 9.44
C PHE A 82 -3.98 -24.05 9.74
N LEU A 83 -2.92 -24.72 9.27
CA LEU A 83 -2.63 -26.11 9.67
C LEU A 83 -2.22 -26.23 11.13
N PHE A 84 -1.62 -25.18 11.72
CA PHE A 84 -1.09 -25.19 13.08
C PHE A 84 -1.50 -23.97 13.91
N THR A 85 -2.35 -23.10 13.36
CA THR A 85 -2.87 -21.91 14.06
C THR A 85 -4.34 -21.67 13.75
N ASN A 86 -4.98 -20.83 14.56
CA ASN A 86 -6.29 -20.26 14.26
C ASN A 86 -6.20 -18.79 13.81
N TYR A 87 -7.35 -18.18 13.48
CA TYR A 87 -7.41 -16.80 12.99
C TYR A 87 -6.81 -15.78 13.96
N ASN A 88 -7.02 -15.95 15.27
CA ASN A 88 -6.50 -15.01 16.26
C ASN A 88 -4.98 -15.14 16.41
N GLU A 89 -4.45 -16.35 16.42
CA GLU A 89 -3.01 -16.62 16.43
C GLU A 89 -2.34 -16.12 15.14
N LEU A 90 -2.96 -16.31 13.98
CA LEU A 90 -2.46 -15.81 12.71
C LEU A 90 -2.31 -14.28 12.71
N LYS A 91 -3.26 -13.54 13.30
CA LYS A 91 -3.13 -12.08 13.46
C LYS A 91 -1.90 -11.70 14.28
N TRP A 92 -1.61 -12.43 15.34
CA TRP A 92 -0.40 -12.19 16.15
C TRP A 92 0.87 -12.50 15.36
N ILE A 93 0.89 -13.58 14.58
CA ILE A 93 2.02 -13.90 13.69
C ILE A 93 2.24 -12.78 12.67
N ILE A 94 1.18 -12.33 11.99
CA ILE A 94 1.26 -11.22 11.03
C ILE A 94 1.83 -9.99 11.74
N TYR A 95 1.29 -9.63 12.91
CA TYR A 95 1.73 -8.47 13.67
C TYR A 95 3.22 -8.54 14.05
N LEU A 96 3.69 -9.68 14.55
CA LEU A 96 5.09 -9.89 14.92
C LEU A 96 6.01 -9.77 13.70
N LEU A 97 5.63 -10.43 12.58
CA LEU A 97 6.40 -10.40 11.34
C LEU A 97 6.47 -8.98 10.75
N THR A 98 5.34 -8.26 10.70
CA THR A 98 5.32 -6.89 10.18
C THR A 98 6.04 -5.92 11.11
N SER A 99 5.96 -6.09 12.42
CA SER A 99 6.67 -5.24 13.40
C SER A 99 8.19 -5.41 13.28
N LEU A 100 8.66 -6.66 13.15
CA LEU A 100 10.07 -6.95 12.88
C LEU A 100 10.51 -6.35 11.54
N LEU A 101 9.70 -6.52 10.50
CA LEU A 101 10.00 -5.99 9.17
C LEU A 101 10.04 -4.45 9.15
N ILE A 102 9.14 -3.77 9.85
CA ILE A 102 9.16 -2.31 10.03
C ILE A 102 10.45 -1.89 10.75
N SER A 103 10.88 -2.63 11.77
CA SER A 103 12.11 -2.36 12.51
C SER A 103 13.34 -2.49 11.61
N VAL A 104 13.44 -3.58 10.83
CA VAL A 104 14.51 -3.80 9.86
C VAL A 104 14.50 -2.72 8.77
N PHE A 105 13.33 -2.44 8.19
CA PHE A 105 13.16 -1.38 7.21
C PHE A 105 13.63 -0.03 7.75
N THR A 106 13.25 0.32 8.97
CA THR A 106 13.65 1.56 9.65
C THR A 106 15.16 1.64 9.80
N ILE A 107 15.82 0.58 10.27
CA ILE A 107 17.27 0.54 10.45
C ILE A 107 17.99 0.69 9.09
N VAL A 108 17.54 -0.04 8.07
CA VAL A 108 18.14 -0.01 6.72
C VAL A 108 17.96 1.36 6.09
N LEU A 109 16.78 1.95 6.19
CA LEU A 109 16.47 3.29 5.68
C LEU A 109 17.28 4.36 6.42
N TYR A 110 17.29 4.33 7.75
CA TYR A 110 18.06 5.25 8.58
C TYR A 110 19.55 5.28 8.21
N ARG A 111 20.17 4.09 8.09
CA ARG A 111 21.59 3.97 7.72
C ARG A 111 21.91 4.53 6.34
N ARG A 112 20.92 4.69 5.47
CA ARG A 112 21.12 5.08 4.07
C ARG A 112 20.63 6.46 3.72
N THR A 113 19.61 6.97 4.40
CA THR A 113 19.01 8.28 4.10
C THR A 113 19.10 9.27 5.26
N GLY A 114 19.52 8.83 6.45
CA GLY A 114 19.58 9.64 7.66
C GLY A 114 18.23 9.78 8.38
N VAL A 115 18.25 10.39 9.56
CA VAL A 115 17.11 10.42 10.49
C VAL A 115 15.89 11.14 9.93
N LEU A 116 16.05 12.35 9.37
CA LEU A 116 14.91 13.18 8.98
C LEU A 116 14.09 12.55 7.84
N LYS A 117 14.77 12.03 6.81
CA LYS A 117 14.11 11.34 5.69
C LYS A 117 13.42 10.05 6.13
N THR A 118 14.04 9.32 7.07
CA THR A 118 13.46 8.11 7.66
C THR A 118 12.19 8.44 8.43
N LEU A 119 12.25 9.46 9.30
CA LEU A 119 11.09 9.91 10.07
C LEU A 119 9.97 10.42 9.18
N ALA A 120 10.26 11.10 8.07
CA ALA A 120 9.24 11.55 7.12
C ALA A 120 8.47 10.37 6.50
N ILE A 121 9.18 9.32 6.06
CA ILE A 121 8.57 8.11 5.50
C ILE A 121 7.76 7.36 6.56
N LEU A 122 8.32 7.18 7.76
CA LEU A 122 7.61 6.52 8.87
C LEU A 122 6.40 7.31 9.34
N SER A 123 6.46 8.64 9.31
CA SER A 123 5.33 9.52 9.67
C SER A 123 4.16 9.31 8.71
N GLY A 124 4.43 9.17 7.40
CA GLY A 124 3.37 8.86 6.44
C GLY A 124 2.67 7.54 6.74
N LEU A 125 3.43 6.48 7.07
CA LEU A 125 2.85 5.20 7.48
C LEU A 125 2.08 5.33 8.80
N PHE A 126 2.64 6.03 9.79
CA PHE A 126 2.02 6.24 11.09
C PHE A 126 0.65 6.94 10.98
N PHE A 127 0.58 8.07 10.24
CA PHE A 127 -0.64 8.87 10.13
C PHE A 127 -1.77 8.22 9.33
N VAL A 128 -1.49 7.13 8.62
CA VAL A 128 -2.53 6.29 8.00
C VAL A 128 -2.90 5.05 8.81
N ASN A 129 -2.56 5.04 10.10
CA ASN A 129 -2.85 3.93 11.00
C ASN A 129 -2.30 2.59 10.48
N ILE A 130 -1.00 2.56 10.14
CA ILE A 130 -0.34 1.34 9.63
C ILE A 130 -0.49 0.12 10.55
N TYR A 131 -0.65 0.33 11.86
CA TYR A 131 -0.89 -0.75 12.82
C TYR A 131 -2.15 -1.56 12.47
N ILE A 132 -3.19 -0.98 11.87
CA ILE A 132 -4.37 -1.74 11.43
C ILE A 132 -3.99 -2.75 10.34
N MET A 133 -3.06 -2.37 9.45
CA MET A 133 -2.59 -3.28 8.41
C MET A 133 -1.85 -4.49 9.00
N GLN A 134 -1.25 -4.35 10.17
CA GLN A 134 -0.52 -5.42 10.87
C GLN A 134 -1.43 -6.47 11.52
N PHE A 135 -2.75 -6.20 11.59
CA PHE A 135 -3.73 -7.12 12.15
C PHE A 135 -4.73 -7.65 11.12
N SER A 136 -4.51 -7.41 9.83
CA SER A 136 -5.41 -7.87 8.76
C SER A 136 -4.70 -8.78 7.77
N MET A 137 -5.34 -9.91 7.45
CA MET A 137 -4.90 -10.84 6.42
C MET A 137 -4.88 -10.18 5.04
N GLN A 138 -5.83 -9.28 4.77
CA GLN A 138 -5.95 -8.60 3.48
C GLN A 138 -5.02 -7.38 3.34
N LEU A 139 -4.80 -6.61 4.41
CA LEU A 139 -4.00 -5.38 4.32
C LEU A 139 -2.49 -5.61 4.52
N SER A 140 -2.09 -6.59 5.33
CA SER A 140 -0.68 -6.86 5.62
C SER A 140 0.19 -7.18 4.39
N PRO A 141 -0.29 -7.88 3.34
CA PRO A 141 0.55 -8.17 2.17
C PRO A 141 1.07 -6.91 1.49
N VAL A 142 0.22 -5.88 1.31
CA VAL A 142 0.62 -4.60 0.72
C VAL A 142 1.69 -3.90 1.55
N LEU A 143 1.57 -3.95 2.89
CA LEU A 143 2.59 -3.42 3.79
C LEU A 143 3.91 -4.17 3.63
N ILE A 144 3.88 -5.51 3.67
CA ILE A 144 5.05 -6.36 3.53
C ILE A 144 5.75 -6.08 2.20
N ILE A 145 5.01 -6.06 1.10
CA ILE A 145 5.56 -5.78 -0.24
C ILE A 145 6.18 -4.39 -0.28
N SER A 146 5.53 -3.36 0.25
CA SER A 146 6.07 -1.99 0.27
C SER A 146 7.40 -1.91 1.03
N LEU A 147 7.49 -2.51 2.23
CA LEU A 147 8.71 -2.51 3.06
C LEU A 147 9.84 -3.34 2.44
N VAL A 148 9.54 -4.56 1.97
CA VAL A 148 10.52 -5.45 1.32
C VAL A 148 11.06 -4.81 0.04
N SER A 149 10.18 -4.20 -0.76
CA SER A 149 10.58 -3.49 -1.98
C SER A 149 11.51 -2.33 -1.66
N GLY A 150 11.23 -1.57 -0.59
CA GLY A 150 12.12 -0.52 -0.12
C GLY A 150 13.48 -1.03 0.35
N ILE A 151 13.53 -2.11 1.14
CA ILE A 151 14.79 -2.74 1.58
C ILE A 151 15.60 -3.23 0.38
N PHE A 152 14.95 -3.93 -0.55
CA PHE A 152 15.60 -4.49 -1.73
C PHE A 152 16.13 -3.38 -2.65
N LEU A 153 15.34 -2.33 -2.87
CA LEU A 153 15.75 -1.14 -3.61
C LEU A 153 17.02 -0.54 -3.00
N ILE A 154 17.04 -0.31 -1.70
CA ILE A 154 18.20 0.22 -0.98
C ILE A 154 19.45 -0.66 -1.18
N GLY A 155 19.29 -1.98 -1.09
CA GLY A 155 20.39 -2.94 -1.23
C GLY A 155 20.93 -3.09 -2.66
N ARG A 156 20.09 -2.86 -3.68
CA ARG A 156 20.46 -3.00 -5.11
C ARG A 156 20.83 -1.70 -5.80
N TYR A 157 20.43 -0.56 -5.26
CA TYR A 157 20.56 0.75 -5.89
C TYR A 157 21.96 1.03 -6.45
N ASN A 158 23.01 0.78 -5.67
CA ASN A 158 24.41 1.04 -6.09
C ASN A 158 25.01 -0.07 -6.98
N LYS A 159 24.39 -1.26 -7.04
CA LYS A 159 24.97 -2.44 -7.69
C LYS A 159 24.51 -2.60 -9.13
N ASN A 160 23.24 -2.30 -9.42
CA ASN A 160 22.66 -2.44 -10.75
C ASN A 160 21.48 -1.48 -10.93
N PRO A 161 21.70 -0.29 -11.53
CA PRO A 161 20.63 0.70 -11.72
C PRO A 161 19.46 0.20 -12.57
N ASP A 162 19.70 -0.65 -13.57
CA ASP A 162 18.65 -1.19 -14.44
C ASP A 162 17.73 -2.16 -13.70
N SER A 163 18.24 -2.81 -12.65
CA SER A 163 17.44 -3.68 -11.78
C SER A 163 16.34 -2.94 -11.02
N VAL A 164 16.42 -1.61 -10.90
CA VAL A 164 15.36 -0.78 -10.29
C VAL A 164 14.09 -0.82 -11.14
N PHE A 165 14.19 -0.67 -12.46
CA PHE A 165 13.03 -0.70 -13.35
C PHE A 165 12.33 -2.06 -13.34
N LEU A 166 13.12 -3.14 -13.39
CA LEU A 166 12.61 -4.50 -13.27
C LEU A 166 11.94 -4.73 -11.91
N LEU A 167 12.49 -4.18 -10.83
CA LEU A 167 11.86 -4.26 -9.50
C LEU A 167 10.45 -3.66 -9.52
N PHE A 168 10.27 -2.47 -10.09
CA PHE A 168 8.94 -1.84 -10.17
C PHE A 168 7.93 -2.68 -10.96
N PHE A 169 8.36 -3.30 -12.06
CA PHE A 169 7.51 -4.25 -12.80
C PHE A 169 7.10 -5.46 -11.94
N ILE A 170 8.07 -6.11 -11.29
CA ILE A 170 7.82 -7.29 -10.47
C ILE A 170 6.90 -6.96 -9.30
N ILE A 171 7.16 -5.88 -8.55
CA ILE A 171 6.36 -5.54 -7.37
C ILE A 171 4.95 -5.13 -7.78
N GLY A 172 4.73 -4.56 -8.97
CA GLY A 172 3.40 -4.34 -9.53
C GLY A 172 2.62 -5.65 -9.68
N GLY A 173 3.23 -6.66 -10.30
CA GLY A 173 2.65 -7.99 -10.44
C GLY A 173 2.39 -8.66 -9.08
N VAL A 174 3.39 -8.68 -8.19
CA VAL A 174 3.25 -9.25 -6.85
C VAL A 174 2.11 -8.58 -6.07
N THR A 175 1.98 -7.25 -6.16
CA THR A 175 0.84 -6.54 -5.55
C THR A 175 -0.49 -6.99 -6.13
N SER A 176 -0.61 -7.15 -7.45
CA SER A 176 -1.84 -7.65 -8.11
C SER A 176 -2.23 -9.07 -7.68
N TYR A 177 -1.25 -9.91 -7.33
CA TYR A 177 -1.48 -11.27 -6.83
C TYR A 177 -2.12 -11.31 -5.44
N PHE A 178 -1.68 -10.41 -4.55
CA PHE A 178 -2.08 -10.41 -3.13
C PHE A 178 -3.19 -9.40 -2.82
N ASP A 179 -3.23 -8.27 -3.52
CA ASP A 179 -4.10 -7.15 -3.16
C ASP A 179 -5.46 -7.19 -3.86
N LEU A 180 -6.51 -6.88 -3.10
CA LEU A 180 -7.89 -6.76 -3.57
C LEU A 180 -8.28 -5.29 -3.76
N LEU A 181 -7.35 -4.47 -4.26
CA LEU A 181 -7.52 -3.02 -4.45
C LEU A 181 -7.61 -2.25 -3.12
N THR A 182 -6.78 -2.60 -2.12
CA THR A 182 -6.82 -1.95 -0.80
C THR A 182 -6.03 -0.64 -0.78
N ALA A 183 -4.71 -0.73 -0.69
CA ALA A 183 -3.77 0.38 -0.77
C ALA A 183 -2.57 0.05 -1.68
N PRO A 184 -2.79 -0.53 -2.88
CA PRO A 184 -1.73 -1.14 -3.70
C PRO A 184 -0.63 -0.14 -4.05
N LEU A 185 -0.99 1.14 -4.20
CA LEU A 185 -0.08 2.21 -4.57
C LEU A 185 1.07 2.41 -3.57
N LEU A 186 0.91 1.98 -2.31
CA LEU A 186 2.00 1.98 -1.32
C LEU A 186 3.23 1.19 -1.80
N THR A 187 3.00 0.14 -2.58
CA THR A 187 4.08 -0.69 -3.16
C THR A 187 4.85 0.01 -4.28
N CYS A 188 4.33 1.11 -4.81
CA CYS A 188 5.01 1.94 -5.81
C CYS A 188 5.54 3.24 -5.20
N GLY A 189 4.67 3.99 -4.50
CA GLY A 189 4.98 5.32 -4.00
C GLY A 189 6.07 5.34 -2.93
N ILE A 190 6.03 4.43 -1.96
CA ILE A 190 7.07 4.39 -0.90
C ILE A 190 8.45 4.04 -1.50
N PRO A 191 8.61 2.99 -2.34
CA PRO A 191 9.87 2.77 -3.06
C PRO A 191 10.30 3.96 -3.92
N ALA A 192 9.38 4.65 -4.60
CA ALA A 192 9.74 5.83 -5.41
C ALA A 192 10.29 6.99 -4.54
N LEU A 193 9.69 7.26 -3.38
CA LEU A 193 10.21 8.24 -2.42
C LEU A 193 11.60 7.85 -1.89
N ILE A 194 11.82 6.55 -1.64
CA ILE A 194 13.13 6.03 -1.23
C ILE A 194 14.15 6.21 -2.37
N TRP A 195 13.77 5.92 -3.61
CA TRP A 195 14.65 6.09 -4.77
C TRP A 195 15.15 7.54 -4.90
N ILE A 196 14.25 8.53 -4.77
CA ILE A 196 14.62 9.95 -4.75
C ILE A 196 15.54 10.25 -3.55
N SER A 197 15.28 9.64 -2.39
CA SER A 197 16.05 9.84 -1.16
C SER A 197 17.48 9.30 -1.21
N LEU A 198 17.70 8.24 -2.00
CA LEU A 198 18.98 7.55 -2.16
C LEU A 198 19.89 8.20 -3.20
N ASP A 199 19.33 8.85 -4.22
CA ASP A 199 20.10 9.34 -5.35
C ASP A 199 20.82 10.66 -5.03
N ALA A 200 21.97 10.56 -4.37
CA ALA A 200 22.84 11.73 -4.18
C ALA A 200 23.28 12.35 -5.54
N LYS A 201 23.36 11.54 -6.61
CA LYS A 201 23.71 11.96 -7.98
C LYS A 201 22.54 12.61 -8.73
N ASN A 202 21.31 12.52 -8.21
CA ASN A 202 20.17 13.28 -8.72
C ASN A 202 20.35 14.78 -8.45
N THR A 203 21.30 15.22 -7.61
CA THR A 203 21.63 16.64 -7.55
C THR A 203 22.22 17.16 -8.87
N GLU A 204 22.91 16.32 -9.65
CA GLU A 204 23.61 16.73 -10.88
C GLU A 204 22.77 16.54 -12.15
N LYS A 205 21.85 15.56 -12.17
CA LYS A 205 20.98 15.33 -13.35
C LYS A 205 19.95 16.48 -13.52
N PRO A 206 19.47 16.76 -14.74
CA PRO A 206 18.31 17.63 -14.94
C PRO A 206 17.03 17.06 -14.30
N PHE A 207 16.09 17.94 -13.89
CA PHE A 207 14.77 17.54 -13.37
C PHE A 207 14.04 16.55 -14.28
N TRP A 208 13.95 16.87 -15.57
CA TRP A 208 13.20 16.08 -16.55
C TRP A 208 13.73 14.66 -16.71
N VAL A 209 15.04 14.44 -16.53
CA VAL A 209 15.63 13.09 -16.58
C VAL A 209 15.13 12.27 -15.39
N SER A 210 15.25 12.80 -14.18
CA SER A 210 14.78 12.12 -12.97
C SER A 210 13.26 11.91 -12.98
N PHE A 211 12.50 12.91 -13.45
CA PHE A 211 11.05 12.82 -13.58
C PHE A 211 10.62 11.74 -14.58
N ARG A 212 11.27 11.64 -15.75
CA ARG A 212 11.01 10.56 -16.72
C ARG A 212 11.30 9.19 -16.13
N GLN A 213 12.34 9.05 -15.31
CA GLN A 213 12.62 7.79 -14.61
C GLN A 213 11.50 7.43 -13.63
N LEU A 214 10.97 8.39 -12.85
CA LEU A 214 9.81 8.17 -11.98
C LEU A 214 8.57 7.73 -12.76
N VAL A 215 8.27 8.40 -13.88
CA VAL A 215 7.15 8.02 -14.75
C VAL A 215 7.35 6.61 -15.31
N THR A 216 8.57 6.26 -15.71
CA THR A 216 8.90 4.92 -16.22
C THR A 216 8.72 3.85 -15.14
N MET A 217 9.16 4.12 -13.91
CA MET A 217 8.95 3.21 -12.76
C MET A 217 7.46 3.02 -12.46
N GLY A 218 6.69 4.10 -12.44
CA GLY A 218 5.23 4.05 -12.25
C GLY A 218 4.52 3.28 -13.38
N ALA A 219 4.93 3.49 -14.62
CA ALA A 219 4.39 2.78 -15.78
C ALA A 219 4.71 1.27 -15.72
N LEU A 220 5.95 0.90 -15.41
CA LEU A 220 6.35 -0.50 -15.27
C LEU A 220 5.59 -1.19 -14.13
N TRP A 221 5.40 -0.51 -13.00
CA TRP A 221 4.54 -1.00 -11.92
C TRP A 221 3.11 -1.24 -12.38
N ALA A 222 2.51 -0.29 -13.10
CA ALA A 222 1.16 -0.43 -13.62
C ALA A 222 1.05 -1.57 -14.64
N ILE A 223 2.03 -1.72 -15.54
CA ILE A 223 2.09 -2.82 -16.51
C ILE A 223 2.20 -4.16 -15.79
N GLY A 224 3.08 -4.29 -14.80
CA GLY A 224 3.20 -5.50 -13.98
C GLY A 224 1.89 -5.84 -13.27
N TYR A 225 1.24 -4.84 -12.69
CA TYR A 225 -0.03 -5.00 -11.97
C TYR A 225 -1.17 -5.45 -12.89
N ILE A 226 -1.34 -4.78 -14.04
CA ILE A 226 -2.41 -5.06 -15.00
C ILE A 226 -2.16 -6.39 -15.73
N SER A 227 -0.92 -6.67 -16.13
CA SER A 227 -0.58 -7.91 -16.84
C SER A 227 -0.92 -9.14 -16.01
N LEU A 228 -0.65 -9.12 -14.70
CA LEU A 228 -0.99 -10.26 -13.86
C LEU A 228 -2.51 -10.46 -13.70
N TRP A 229 -3.31 -9.38 -13.66
CA TRP A 229 -4.77 -9.51 -13.75
C TRP A 229 -5.24 -10.05 -15.09
N ALA A 230 -4.67 -9.57 -16.21
CA ALA A 230 -5.03 -10.05 -17.53
C ALA A 230 -4.75 -11.56 -17.68
N ILE A 231 -3.61 -12.02 -17.16
CA ILE A 231 -3.26 -13.45 -17.11
C ILE A 231 -4.30 -14.22 -16.29
N LYS A 232 -4.72 -13.70 -15.12
CA LYS A 232 -5.78 -14.34 -14.30
C LYS A 232 -7.03 -14.59 -15.10
N TRP A 233 -7.50 -13.57 -15.81
CA TRP A 233 -8.75 -13.64 -16.54
C TRP A 233 -8.62 -14.61 -17.72
N GLY A 234 -7.50 -14.57 -18.44
CA GLY A 234 -7.22 -15.50 -19.54
C GLY A 234 -7.24 -16.97 -19.10
N ILE A 235 -6.61 -17.30 -17.98
CA ILE A 235 -6.57 -18.69 -17.49
C ILE A 235 -7.87 -19.14 -16.80
N SER A 236 -8.64 -18.20 -16.25
CA SER A 236 -9.87 -18.51 -15.50
C SER A 236 -11.11 -18.54 -16.38
N ALA A 237 -11.11 -17.81 -17.50
CA ALA A 237 -12.24 -17.73 -18.44
C ALA A 237 -12.76 -19.10 -18.92
N PRO A 238 -11.92 -20.08 -19.31
CA PRO A 238 -12.43 -21.39 -19.74
C PRO A 238 -12.93 -22.29 -18.59
N LEU A 239 -12.76 -21.87 -17.33
CA LEU A 239 -13.07 -22.67 -16.14
C LEU A 239 -14.35 -22.25 -15.42
N VAL A 240 -14.92 -21.11 -15.80
CA VAL A 240 -16.12 -20.55 -15.16
C VAL A 240 -17.34 -20.74 -16.05
N ASP A 241 -18.50 -20.93 -15.42
CA ASP A 241 -19.78 -21.14 -16.12
C ASP A 241 -20.47 -19.82 -16.52
N PHE A 242 -19.75 -18.68 -16.46
CA PHE A 242 -20.28 -17.35 -16.78
C PHE A 242 -19.28 -16.55 -17.61
N ASN A 243 -19.74 -15.48 -18.27
CA ASN A 243 -18.85 -14.62 -19.05
C ASN A 243 -17.98 -13.74 -18.14
N LEU A 244 -16.77 -14.21 -17.85
CA LEU A 244 -15.80 -13.52 -16.99
C LEU A 244 -15.40 -12.14 -17.54
N PHE A 245 -15.25 -12.00 -18.86
CA PHE A 245 -14.82 -10.73 -19.45
C PHE A 245 -15.90 -9.65 -19.33
N THR A 246 -17.17 -10.02 -19.49
CA THR A 246 -18.29 -9.11 -19.24
C THR A 246 -18.35 -8.69 -17.77
N ASP A 247 -18.20 -9.64 -16.83
CA ASP A 247 -18.16 -9.35 -15.40
C ASP A 247 -16.99 -8.41 -15.04
N VAL A 248 -15.80 -8.67 -15.56
CA VAL A 248 -14.61 -7.80 -15.37
C VAL A 248 -14.87 -6.39 -15.92
N GLN A 249 -15.40 -6.27 -17.13
CA GLN A 249 -15.69 -4.97 -17.74
C GLN A 249 -16.70 -4.16 -16.91
N GLN A 250 -17.78 -4.81 -16.46
CA GLN A 250 -18.77 -4.20 -15.58
C GLN A 250 -18.14 -3.73 -14.27
N GLN A 251 -17.28 -4.54 -13.66
CA GLN A 251 -16.63 -4.21 -12.40
C GLN A 251 -15.60 -3.09 -12.52
N ILE A 252 -14.84 -3.02 -13.63
CA ILE A 252 -13.96 -1.88 -13.91
C ILE A 252 -14.78 -0.61 -14.05
N SER A 253 -15.87 -0.64 -14.85
CA SER A 253 -16.77 0.50 -15.04
C SER A 253 -17.34 0.98 -13.70
N LEU A 254 -17.93 0.06 -12.92
CA LEU A 254 -18.50 0.36 -11.61
C LEU A 254 -17.50 1.03 -10.69
N ARG A 255 -16.25 0.55 -10.61
CA ARG A 255 -15.21 1.09 -9.72
C ARG A 255 -14.69 2.47 -10.12
N SER A 256 -14.77 2.81 -11.40
CA SER A 256 -14.31 4.09 -11.94
C SER A 256 -15.37 5.18 -11.97
N GLN A 257 -16.66 4.82 -11.83
CA GLN A 257 -17.77 5.78 -11.80
C GLN A 257 -17.62 6.80 -10.67
N SER A 258 -18.24 7.97 -10.82
CA SER A 258 -18.35 8.96 -9.76
C SER A 258 -19.33 8.50 -8.68
N VAL A 259 -19.22 9.08 -7.49
CA VAL A 259 -20.23 8.99 -6.43
C VAL A 259 -20.78 10.39 -6.21
N ASN A 260 -22.11 10.52 -6.19
CA ASN A 260 -22.81 11.81 -6.12
C ASN A 260 -22.34 12.78 -7.23
N ASP A 261 -22.23 12.27 -8.46
CA ASP A 261 -21.82 13.02 -9.66
C ASP A 261 -20.43 13.68 -9.63
N SER A 262 -19.61 13.41 -8.61
CA SER A 262 -18.27 13.98 -8.50
C SER A 262 -17.20 12.95 -8.14
N ARG A 263 -16.09 12.95 -8.89
CA ARG A 263 -14.89 12.18 -8.54
C ARG A 263 -14.09 12.85 -7.42
N LEU A 264 -14.32 14.13 -7.15
CA LEU A 264 -13.70 14.86 -6.03
C LEU A 264 -14.21 14.36 -4.67
N SER A 265 -15.43 13.79 -4.63
CA SER A 265 -15.97 13.18 -3.42
C SER A 265 -15.05 12.09 -2.87
N ALA A 266 -14.46 11.27 -3.75
CA ALA A 266 -13.50 10.23 -3.38
C ALA A 266 -12.27 10.82 -2.67
N ILE A 267 -11.72 11.90 -3.21
CA ILE A 267 -10.58 12.61 -2.61
C ILE A 267 -10.96 13.13 -1.23
N ASN A 268 -12.08 13.83 -1.12
CA ASN A 268 -12.54 14.44 0.14
C ASN A 268 -12.78 13.38 1.23
N LEU A 269 -13.48 12.28 0.89
CA LEU A 269 -13.79 11.20 1.84
C LEU A 269 -12.52 10.55 2.40
N ASN A 270 -11.54 10.29 1.54
CA ASN A 270 -10.27 9.69 1.93
C ASN A 270 -9.38 10.69 2.70
N PHE A 271 -9.28 11.92 2.23
CA PHE A 271 -8.47 12.97 2.87
C PHE A 271 -8.99 13.31 4.27
N ASN A 272 -10.31 13.34 4.45
CA ASN A 272 -10.96 13.55 5.75
C ASN A 272 -10.68 12.43 6.76
N GLN A 273 -10.10 11.31 6.34
CA GLN A 273 -9.63 10.29 7.28
C GLN A 273 -8.35 10.70 8.00
N LEU A 274 -7.55 11.62 7.44
CA LEU A 274 -6.29 12.01 8.02
C LEU A 274 -6.44 12.84 9.31
N PRO A 275 -5.53 12.67 10.29
CA PRO A 275 -5.46 13.51 11.48
C PRO A 275 -4.71 14.82 11.18
N LEU A 276 -5.35 15.71 10.39
CA LEU A 276 -4.72 16.89 9.79
C LEU A 276 -4.10 17.86 10.79
N VAL A 277 -4.64 17.98 12.00
CA VAL A 277 -4.08 18.86 13.04
C VAL A 277 -2.61 18.52 13.32
N PHE A 278 -2.31 17.24 13.62
CA PHE A 278 -0.95 16.81 13.93
C PHE A 278 -0.02 16.86 12.73
N ILE A 279 -0.53 16.51 11.54
CA ILE A 279 0.23 16.61 10.29
C ILE A 279 0.62 18.08 10.04
N ASN A 280 -0.33 19.01 10.17
CA ASN A 280 -0.10 20.42 9.94
C ASN A 280 0.87 21.02 10.96
N LEU A 281 0.82 20.59 12.23
CA LEU A 281 1.81 21.02 13.23
C LEU A 281 3.24 20.62 12.84
N ILE A 282 3.44 19.40 12.33
CA ILE A 282 4.76 18.96 11.85
C ILE A 282 5.16 19.75 10.59
N LEU A 283 4.24 19.97 9.66
CA LEU A 283 4.52 20.76 8.45
C LEU A 283 4.87 22.21 8.79
N LEU A 284 4.20 22.82 9.77
CA LEU A 284 4.54 24.14 10.29
C LEU A 284 5.94 24.15 10.92
N ALA A 285 6.27 23.13 11.71
CA ALA A 285 7.60 22.98 12.30
C ALA A 285 8.71 22.80 11.24
N LEU A 286 8.42 22.18 10.10
CA LEU A 286 9.34 22.09 8.95
C LEU A 286 9.36 23.35 8.08
N LEU A 287 8.26 24.10 8.01
CA LEU A 287 8.13 25.32 7.22
C LEU A 287 9.03 26.44 7.77
N VAL A 288 9.08 26.60 9.10
CA VAL A 288 9.91 27.64 9.74
C VAL A 288 11.38 27.58 9.29
N PRO A 289 12.13 26.47 9.47
CA PRO A 289 13.50 26.40 8.99
C PRO A 289 13.61 26.44 7.46
N ALA A 290 12.59 26.02 6.70
CA ALA A 290 12.61 26.12 5.25
C ALA A 290 12.56 27.58 4.76
N ILE A 291 11.88 28.47 5.50
CA ILE A 291 11.84 29.90 5.21
C ILE A 291 13.20 30.56 5.56
N PHE A 292 13.73 30.30 6.76
CA PHE A 292 14.93 30.98 7.26
C PHE A 292 16.25 30.42 6.72
N HIS A 293 16.28 29.14 6.36
CA HIS A 293 17.48 28.43 5.88
C HIS A 293 17.22 27.74 4.54
N PHE A 294 16.66 28.48 3.58
CA PHE A 294 16.20 27.92 2.31
C PHE A 294 17.35 27.33 1.46
N ASN A 295 17.23 26.04 1.13
CA ASN A 295 18.16 25.33 0.26
C ASN A 295 17.66 25.31 -1.20
N ARG A 296 18.17 26.23 -2.02
CA ARG A 296 17.86 26.29 -3.47
C ARG A 296 18.18 25.00 -4.23
N LYS A 297 19.25 24.27 -3.83
CA LYS A 297 19.60 22.98 -4.45
C LYS A 297 18.58 21.88 -4.10
N GLY A 298 17.83 22.07 -3.02
CA GLY A 298 16.75 21.22 -2.56
C GLY A 298 15.49 21.26 -3.42
N THR A 299 15.21 22.37 -4.11
CA THR A 299 13.97 22.58 -4.87
C THR A 299 13.69 21.48 -5.89
N LYS A 300 14.73 20.98 -6.57
CA LYS A 300 14.59 19.85 -7.50
C LYS A 300 14.02 18.61 -6.79
N HIS A 301 14.60 18.24 -5.65
CA HIS A 301 14.15 17.08 -4.88
C HIS A 301 12.74 17.30 -4.35
N ALA A 302 12.44 18.51 -3.87
CA ALA A 302 11.09 18.88 -3.44
C ALA A 302 10.06 18.63 -4.53
N LEU A 303 10.31 19.09 -5.76
CA LEU A 303 9.42 18.87 -6.91
C LEU A 303 9.26 17.39 -7.26
N LEU A 304 10.34 16.60 -7.20
CA LEU A 304 10.25 15.15 -7.43
C LEU A 304 9.43 14.44 -6.34
N TYR A 305 9.63 14.78 -5.07
CA TYR A 305 8.82 14.23 -3.97
C TYR A 305 7.34 14.63 -4.10
N LEU A 306 7.06 15.88 -4.46
CA LEU A 306 5.69 16.35 -4.68
C LEU A 306 5.03 15.65 -5.87
N SER A 307 5.79 15.33 -6.92
CA SER A 307 5.30 14.54 -8.06
C SER A 307 4.80 13.16 -7.61
N VAL A 308 5.55 12.48 -6.72
CA VAL A 308 5.16 11.19 -6.15
C VAL A 308 4.02 11.35 -5.14
N ALA A 309 4.05 12.42 -4.33
CA ALA A 309 2.99 12.75 -3.38
C ALA A 309 1.62 12.98 -4.04
N PHE A 310 1.60 13.28 -5.34
CA PHE A 310 0.38 13.47 -6.12
C PHE A 310 -0.26 12.16 -6.62
N LEU A 311 0.48 11.04 -6.63
CA LEU A 311 -0.01 9.75 -7.15
C LEU A 311 -1.33 9.27 -6.51
N PRO A 312 -1.54 9.38 -5.18
CA PRO A 312 -2.82 9.03 -4.56
C PRO A 312 -4.04 9.70 -5.18
N PHE A 313 -3.93 10.96 -5.60
CA PHE A 313 -5.05 11.71 -6.17
C PHE A 313 -5.40 11.22 -7.57
N ILE A 314 -4.39 10.87 -8.38
CA ILE A 314 -4.59 10.21 -9.68
C ILE A 314 -5.34 8.88 -9.49
N TRP A 315 -4.93 8.11 -8.48
CA TRP A 315 -5.57 6.83 -8.16
C TRP A 315 -7.02 6.98 -7.72
N TYR A 316 -7.31 7.91 -6.81
CA TYR A 316 -8.68 8.20 -6.38
C TYR A 316 -9.55 8.68 -7.52
N PHE A 317 -9.00 9.45 -8.46
CA PHE A 317 -9.74 9.81 -9.65
C PHE A 317 -10.05 8.54 -10.44
N ALA A 318 -9.05 7.74 -10.81
CA ALA A 318 -9.20 6.52 -11.62
C ALA A 318 -10.16 5.48 -11.03
N THR A 319 -10.23 5.38 -9.69
CA THR A 319 -11.03 4.40 -8.95
C THR A 319 -12.03 5.10 -8.00
N ALA A 320 -12.72 6.13 -8.49
CA ALA A 320 -13.53 7.03 -7.67
C ALA A 320 -14.62 6.31 -6.88
N ASN A 321 -15.44 5.47 -7.51
CA ASN A 321 -16.49 4.71 -6.83
C ASN A 321 -15.92 3.80 -5.76
N HIS A 322 -14.86 3.05 -6.08
CA HIS A 322 -14.19 2.17 -5.13
C HIS A 322 -13.62 2.95 -3.94
N SER A 323 -12.91 4.05 -4.21
CA SER A 323 -12.26 4.86 -3.18
C SER A 323 -13.27 5.60 -2.31
N SER A 324 -14.42 6.01 -2.86
CA SER A 324 -15.55 6.55 -2.09
C SER A 324 -16.26 5.47 -1.29
N GLY A 325 -16.46 4.29 -1.87
CA GLY A 325 -17.15 3.17 -1.23
C GLY A 325 -16.32 2.47 -0.16
N HIS A 326 -15.01 2.73 -0.11
CA HIS A 326 -14.04 2.06 0.77
C HIS A 326 -13.05 3.01 1.45
N PHE A 327 -13.45 4.27 1.65
CA PHE A 327 -12.58 5.33 2.16
C PHE A 327 -11.87 4.99 3.48
N TRP A 328 -12.47 4.14 4.33
CA TRP A 328 -11.94 3.74 5.63
C TRP A 328 -10.71 2.83 5.53
N TYR A 329 -10.37 2.32 4.34
CA TYR A 329 -9.06 1.72 4.10
C TYR A 329 -8.31 2.21 2.89
N THR A 330 -8.98 2.74 1.86
CA THR A 330 -8.29 3.28 0.70
C THR A 330 -7.49 4.52 1.05
N TYR A 331 -7.84 5.26 2.12
CA TYR A 331 -7.11 6.46 2.56
C TYR A 331 -5.64 6.19 2.86
N ARG A 332 -5.28 4.93 3.11
CA ARG A 332 -3.92 4.53 3.45
C ARG A 332 -2.89 4.83 2.37
N ILE A 333 -3.31 4.95 1.10
CA ILE A 333 -2.39 5.39 0.04
C ILE A 333 -1.89 6.84 0.26
N LEU A 334 -2.56 7.66 1.08
CA LEU A 334 -2.10 9.01 1.44
C LEU A 334 -0.82 9.01 2.29
N ALA A 335 -0.35 7.86 2.78
CA ALA A 335 0.99 7.76 3.36
C ALA A 335 2.08 8.26 2.39
N ILE A 336 1.86 8.06 1.09
CA ILE A 336 2.74 8.56 0.02
C ILE A 336 2.71 10.09 -0.01
N SER A 337 1.52 10.70 0.05
CA SER A 337 1.37 12.16 0.06
C SER A 337 2.01 12.79 1.30
N ILE A 338 1.75 12.24 2.49
CA ILE A 338 2.31 12.73 3.76
C ILE A 338 3.83 12.63 3.74
N SER A 339 4.36 11.45 3.38
CA SER A 339 5.81 11.22 3.30
C SER A 339 6.47 12.15 2.28
N GLY A 340 5.88 12.25 1.08
CA GLY A 340 6.44 13.06 -0.01
C GLY A 340 6.42 14.55 0.29
N VAL A 341 5.34 15.07 0.89
CA VAL A 341 5.29 16.48 1.33
C VAL A 341 6.33 16.73 2.42
N MET A 342 6.42 15.89 3.45
CA MET A 342 7.43 16.06 4.50
C MET A 342 8.87 16.00 3.95
N LEU A 343 9.16 15.05 3.06
CA LEU A 343 10.45 14.96 2.36
C LEU A 343 10.74 16.20 1.51
N ALA A 344 9.72 16.77 0.86
CA ALA A 344 9.86 18.00 0.11
C ALA A 344 10.28 19.16 1.01
N PHE A 345 9.58 19.39 2.12
CA PHE A 345 9.97 20.41 3.11
C PHE A 345 11.37 20.19 3.66
N ILE A 346 11.72 18.95 4.04
CA ILE A 346 13.07 18.61 4.52
C ILE A 346 14.14 18.95 3.48
N SER A 347 13.86 18.73 2.19
CA SER A 347 14.82 19.03 1.13
C SER A 347 15.03 20.53 0.91
N LEU A 348 14.04 21.37 1.22
CA LEU A 348 14.11 22.82 1.10
C LEU A 348 14.90 23.49 2.24
N VAL A 349 15.40 22.72 3.22
CA VAL A 349 16.15 23.24 4.37
C VAL A 349 17.63 22.95 4.22
N SER A 350 18.47 23.96 4.46
CA SER A 350 19.92 23.84 4.59
C SER A 350 20.25 23.50 6.05
N TRP A 351 20.21 22.20 6.37
CA TRP A 351 20.36 21.72 7.75
C TRP A 351 21.75 22.01 8.38
N GLU A 352 22.75 22.33 7.56
CA GLU A 352 24.07 22.78 8.02
C GLU A 352 24.00 24.17 8.68
N ASP A 353 23.09 25.03 8.24
CA ASP A 353 22.91 26.39 8.78
C ASP A 353 22.03 26.41 10.04
N VAL A 354 21.34 25.29 10.32
CA VAL A 354 20.44 25.15 11.47
C VAL A 354 21.26 24.75 12.70
N LYS A 355 21.84 25.76 13.37
CA LYS A 355 22.69 25.65 14.59
C LYS A 355 22.10 24.87 15.78
N ILE A 356 20.83 24.47 15.72
CA ILE A 356 20.16 23.67 16.76
C ILE A 356 20.70 22.23 16.80
N LEU A 357 21.19 21.68 15.69
CA LEU A 357 21.73 20.31 15.64
C LEU A 357 23.17 20.17 16.18
N GLU A 358 23.97 21.24 16.18
CA GLU A 358 25.30 21.24 16.79
C GLU A 358 25.25 21.07 18.32
N LYS A 359 24.24 21.66 18.98
CA LYS A 359 24.06 21.55 20.43
C LYS A 359 23.71 20.13 20.90
N LEU A 360 23.13 19.29 20.02
CA LEU A 360 22.85 17.88 20.33
C LEU A 360 24.10 16.98 20.19
N ARG A 361 25.07 17.37 19.34
CA ARG A 361 26.37 16.67 19.25
C ARG A 361 27.23 16.90 20.50
N TRP A 362 27.22 18.12 21.06
CA TRP A 362 28.10 18.50 22.18
C TRP A 362 27.81 17.79 23.51
N LYS A 363 26.56 17.35 23.76
CA LYS A 363 26.21 16.60 24.98
C LYS A 363 26.58 15.12 24.97
N SER A 364 26.97 14.55 23.82
CA SER A 364 27.41 13.14 23.73
C SER A 364 28.92 12.93 23.91
N GLN A 365 29.70 14.02 23.93
CA GLN A 365 31.17 13.98 24.06
C GLN A 365 31.67 14.52 25.40
N THR A 366 30.77 14.88 26.33
CA THR A 366 31.11 15.48 27.63
C THR A 366 30.62 14.66 28.82
N GLY A 367 30.19 13.41 28.60
CA GLY A 367 29.94 12.44 29.68
C GLY A 367 31.11 11.48 29.83
N ASN A 368 32.23 11.98 30.37
CA ASN A 368 33.20 11.15 31.10
C ASN A 368 32.73 11.00 32.54
#